data_AF-A0A954HW52-F1
#
_entry.id   AF-A0A954HW52-F1
#
_cell.length_a   1.000
_cell.length_b   1.000
_cell.length_c   1.000
_cell.angle_alpha   90.00
_cell.angle_beta   90.00
_cell.angle_gamma   90.00
#
_symmetry.space_group_name_H-M   'P 1'
#
loop_
_entity.id
_entity.type
_entity.pdbx_description
1 polymer ?
#
loop_
_entity_poly.entity_id
_entity_poly.type
_entity_poly.pdbx_seq_one_letter_code
_entity_poly.pdbx_strand_id
1 'polypeptide(L)'
;MPFEDLDVWKRSARLSATLYQQTKDLRDFGFRDQLTRSGLSIPSNIAEGYERDSDAEIARFLTIAKGSAGELWTQIWIGIEAGCLSLRQRRHAAARRGRP
;
A
#
# COMPACT_ATOMS: atom_id res chain seq x y z
N MET A 1 -4.92 19.64 12.67
CA MET A 1 -5.31 18.21 12.78
C MET A 1 -4.06 17.41 12.42
N PRO A 2 -3.58 16.52 13.29
CA PRO A 2 -2.42 15.68 12.98
C PRO A 2 -2.75 14.76 11.79
N PHE A 3 -1.78 14.50 10.91
CA PHE A 3 -2.02 13.66 9.73
C PHE A 3 -2.39 12.22 10.12
N GLU A 4 -1.98 11.78 11.32
CA GLU A 4 -2.28 10.47 11.89
C GLU A 4 -3.77 10.27 12.13
N ASP A 5 -4.57 11.34 12.22
CA ASP A 5 -6.02 11.25 12.36
C ASP A 5 -6.73 10.94 11.03
N LEU A 6 -6.07 11.18 9.89
CA LEU A 6 -6.65 11.00 8.56
C LEU A 6 -6.87 9.52 8.24
N ASP A 7 -8.10 9.16 7.89
CA ASP A 7 -8.42 7.78 7.50
C ASP A 7 -7.64 7.33 6.25
N VAL A 8 -7.39 8.25 5.31
CA VAL A 8 -6.60 7.94 4.12
C VAL A 8 -5.15 7.59 4.47
N TRP A 9 -4.55 8.28 5.44
CA TRP A 9 -3.21 7.97 5.93
C TRP A 9 -3.18 6.64 6.67
N LYS A 10 -4.13 6.39 7.59
CA LYS A 10 -4.25 5.11 8.32
C LYS A 10 -4.39 3.93 7.36
N ARG A 11 -5.19 4.07 6.30
CA ARG A 11 -5.41 3.04 5.29
C ARG A 11 -4.17 2.79 4.44
N SER A 12 -3.49 3.86 3.99
CA SER A 12 -2.29 3.71 3.17
C SER A 12 -1.11 3.15 3.98
N ALA A 13 -0.92 3.56 5.24
CA ALA A 13 0.10 2.98 6.12
C ALA A 13 -0.11 1.46 6.35
N ARG A 14 -1.35 1.03 6.57
CA ARG A 14 -1.70 -0.40 6.68
C ARG A 14 -1.49 -1.16 5.37
N LEU A 15 -1.77 -0.52 4.23
CA LEU A 15 -1.49 -1.07 2.91
C LEU A 15 0.03 -1.30 2.74
N SER A 16 0.87 -0.31 3.06
CA SER A 16 2.33 -0.44 2.98
C SER A 16 2.82 -1.59 3.85
N ALA A 17 2.37 -1.67 5.12
CA ALA A 17 2.72 -2.78 6.02
C ALA A 17 2.28 -4.14 5.46
N THR A 18 1.10 -4.20 4.83
CA THR A 18 0.60 -5.43 4.19
C THR A 18 1.49 -5.83 3.01
N LEU A 19 1.94 -4.87 2.19
CA LEU A 19 2.85 -5.16 1.07
C LEU A 19 4.14 -5.80 1.58
N TYR A 20 4.82 -5.20 2.56
CA TYR A 20 6.03 -5.78 3.16
C TYR A 20 5.79 -7.21 3.67
N GLN A 21 4.64 -7.49 4.30
CA GLN A 21 4.32 -8.83 4.80
C GLN A 21 4.02 -9.84 3.68
N GLN A 22 3.28 -9.44 2.64
CA GLN A 22 2.88 -10.33 1.55
C GLN A 22 4.03 -10.58 0.56
N THR A 23 4.96 -9.64 0.42
CA THR A 23 6.07 -9.74 -0.53
C THR A 23 7.38 -10.21 0.10
N LYS A 24 7.41 -10.50 1.40
CA LYS A 24 8.64 -10.88 2.13
C LYS A 24 9.38 -12.07 1.49
N ASP A 25 8.64 -13.02 0.94
CA ASP A 25 9.15 -14.27 0.37
C ASP A 25 9.36 -14.18 -1.17
N LEU A 26 9.10 -13.02 -1.79
CA LEU A 26 9.41 -12.80 -3.20
C LEU A 26 10.93 -12.82 -3.40
N ARG A 27 11.38 -13.69 -4.31
CA ARG A 27 12.79 -13.83 -4.68
C ARG A 27 13.26 -12.72 -5.63
N ASP A 28 12.34 -12.12 -6.39
CA ASP A 28 12.64 -10.94 -7.19
C ASP A 28 12.74 -9.72 -6.28
N PHE A 29 13.96 -9.45 -5.83
CA PHE A 29 14.25 -8.34 -4.92
C PHE A 29 14.01 -6.97 -5.56
N GLY A 30 14.21 -6.83 -6.86
CA GLY A 30 14.02 -5.57 -7.58
C GLY A 30 12.53 -5.22 -7.69
N PHE A 31 11.71 -6.18 -8.10
CA PHE A 31 10.25 -6.00 -8.14
C PHE A 31 9.66 -5.79 -6.75
N ARG A 32 10.13 -6.55 -5.75
CA ARG A 32 9.75 -6.36 -4.35
C ARG A 32 10.07 -4.95 -3.85
N ASP A 33 11.28 -4.45 -4.12
CA ASP A 33 11.70 -3.11 -3.71
C ASP A 33 10.77 -2.05 -4.30
N GLN A 34 10.55 -2.09 -5.62
CA GLN A 34 9.65 -1.16 -6.31
C GLN A 34 8.24 -1.15 -5.70
N LEU A 35 7.60 -2.32 -5.55
CA LEU A 35 6.29 -2.44 -4.90
C LEU A 35 6.24 -1.80 -3.51
N THR A 36 7.22 -2.12 -2.68
CA THR A 36 7.26 -1.61 -1.30
C THR A 36 7.53 -0.12 -1.25
N ARG A 37 8.37 0.42 -2.15
CA ARG A 37 8.64 1.86 -2.26
C ARG A 37 7.43 2.64 -2.73
N SER A 38 6.76 2.21 -3.81
CA SER A 38 5.55 2.87 -4.30
C SER A 38 4.46 2.84 -3.24
N GLY A 39 4.30 1.72 -2.53
CA GLY A 39 3.36 1.59 -1.42
C GLY A 39 3.70 2.45 -0.20
N LEU A 40 4.98 2.54 0.20
CA LEU A 40 5.42 3.36 1.33
C LEU A 40 5.35 4.86 1.01
N SER A 41 5.54 5.24 -0.25
CA SER A 41 5.46 6.63 -0.72
C SER A 41 4.09 7.27 -0.49
N ILE A 42 3.00 6.50 -0.54
CA ILE A 42 1.63 7.02 -0.37
C ILE A 42 1.42 7.66 1.02
N PRO A 43 1.55 6.93 2.15
CA PRO A 43 1.42 7.55 3.48
C PRO A 43 2.49 8.61 3.75
N SER A 44 3.71 8.43 3.24
CA SER A 44 4.79 9.39 3.43
C SER A 44 4.48 10.75 2.80
N ASN A 45 3.99 10.77 1.56
CA ASN A 45 3.59 12.03 0.91
C ASN A 45 2.34 12.64 1.55
N ILE A 46 1.40 11.84 2.07
CA ILE A 46 0.26 12.39 2.83
C ILE A 46 0.76 13.10 4.09
N ALA A 47 1.65 12.46 4.86
CA ALA A 47 2.22 13.06 6.06
C ALA A 47 3.02 14.32 5.71
N GLU A 48 3.95 14.23 4.75
CA GLU A 48 4.79 15.35 4.34
C GLU A 48 3.96 16.54 3.82
N GLY A 49 2.86 16.28 3.12
CA GLY A 49 1.92 17.32 2.69
C GLY A 49 1.26 18.03 3.85
N TYR A 50 0.77 17.29 4.86
CA TYR A 50 0.08 17.84 6.03
C TYR A 50 1.00 18.58 7.00
N GLU A 51 2.31 18.38 6.89
CA GLU A 51 3.33 19.18 7.59
C GLU A 51 3.68 20.49 6.85
N ARG A 52 3.02 20.83 5.73
CA ARG A 52 3.23 22.09 4.99
C ARG A 52 2.28 23.19 5.44
N ASP A 53 2.71 24.43 5.23
CA ASP A 53 2.02 25.63 5.70
C ASP A 53 0.88 26.10 4.80
N SER A 54 0.77 25.58 3.57
CA SER A 54 -0.21 26.05 2.57
C SER A 54 -1.03 24.93 1.93
N ASP A 55 -2.31 25.22 1.66
CA ASP A 55 -3.24 24.31 0.97
C ASP A 55 -2.71 23.89 -0.41
N ALA A 56 -2.01 24.79 -1.10
CA ALA A 56 -1.41 24.51 -2.40
C ALA A 56 -0.31 23.44 -2.31
N GLU A 57 0.52 23.49 -1.27
CA GLU A 57 1.56 22.49 -1.03
C GLU A 57 0.96 21.17 -0.55
N ILE A 58 -0.02 21.20 0.36
CA ILE A 58 -0.78 20.02 0.78
C ILE A 58 -1.34 19.32 -0.47
N ALA A 59 -2.02 20.06 -1.35
CA ALA A 59 -2.60 19.52 -2.59
C ALA A 59 -1.54 18.93 -3.53
N ARG A 60 -0.36 19.55 -3.64
CA ARG A 60 0.76 19.03 -4.43
C ARG A 60 1.22 17.66 -3.92
N PHE A 61 1.42 17.53 -2.62
CA PHE A 61 1.84 16.26 -2.01
C PHE A 61 0.75 15.18 -2.10
N LEU A 62 -0.53 15.54 -1.94
CA LEU A 62 -1.64 14.61 -2.17
C LEU A 62 -1.70 14.13 -3.62
N THR A 63 -1.35 14.99 -4.58
CA THR A 63 -1.23 14.61 -6.00
C THR A 63 -0.11 13.59 -6.22
N ILE A 64 1.04 13.78 -5.55
CA ILE A 64 2.16 12.81 -5.59
C ILE A 64 1.73 11.47 -4.96
N ALA A 65 1.08 11.50 -3.80
CA ALA A 65 0.56 10.30 -3.14
C ALA A 65 -0.41 9.52 -4.04
N LYS A 66 -1.29 10.23 -4.76
CA LYS A 66 -2.19 9.64 -5.76
C LYS A 66 -1.42 9.02 -6.93
N GLY A 67 -0.36 9.66 -7.40
CA GLY A 67 0.55 9.11 -8.41
C GLY A 67 1.19 7.79 -7.96
N SER A 68 1.76 7.75 -6.75
CA SER A 68 2.33 6.52 -6.17
C SER A 68 1.29 5.40 -6.00
N ALA A 69 0.03 5.72 -5.72
CA ALA A 69 -1.04 4.73 -5.69
C ALA A 69 -1.33 4.11 -7.06
N GLY A 70 -1.32 4.92 -8.13
CA GLY A 70 -1.47 4.43 -9.50
C GLY A 70 -0.29 3.56 -9.94
N GLU A 71 0.92 3.95 -9.58
CA GLU A 71 2.14 3.18 -9.84
C GLU A 71 2.12 1.82 -9.13
N LEU A 72 1.81 1.81 -7.83
CA LEU A 72 1.66 0.58 -7.05
C LEU A 72 0.61 -0.36 -7.68
N TRP A 73 -0.55 0.17 -8.06
CA TRP A 73 -1.60 -0.63 -8.70
C TRP A 73 -1.10 -1.27 -10.01
N THR A 74 -0.40 -0.49 -10.82
CA THR A 74 0.18 -0.94 -12.09
C THR A 74 1.20 -2.06 -11.86
N GLN A 75 2.11 -1.90 -10.89
CA GLN A 75 3.09 -2.92 -10.53
C GLN A 75 2.43 -4.20 -9.99
N ILE A 76 1.40 -4.09 -9.15
CA ILE A 76 0.64 -5.26 -8.66
C ILE A 76 0.01 -6.00 -9.84
N TRP A 77 -0.62 -5.27 -10.76
CA TRP A 77 -1.24 -5.88 -11.94
C TRP A 77 -0.21 -6.60 -12.81
N ILE A 78 0.94 -5.96 -13.11
CA ILE A 78 2.06 -6.59 -13.84
C ILE A 78 2.56 -7.83 -13.10
N GLY A 79 2.72 -7.75 -11.77
CA GLY A 79 3.17 -8.88 -10.96
C GLY A 79 2.22 -10.07 -11.01
N ILE A 80 0.90 -9.83 -11.10
CA ILE A 80 -0.09 -10.89 -11.27
C ILE A 80 0.03 -11.52 -12.65
N GLU A 81 0.07 -10.71 -13.72
CA GLU A 81 0.18 -11.20 -15.10
C GLU A 81 1.49 -11.98 -15.35
N ALA A 82 2.60 -11.53 -14.74
CA ALA A 82 3.88 -12.21 -14.79
C ALA A 82 3.96 -13.48 -13.91
N GLY A 83 2.92 -13.75 -13.10
CA GLY A 83 2.89 -14.87 -12.16
C GLY A 83 3.79 -14.69 -10.92
N CYS A 84 4.35 -13.50 -10.72
CA CYS A 84 5.16 -13.15 -9.55
C CYS A 84 4.31 -12.98 -8.28
N LEU A 85 3.07 -12.49 -8.44
CA LEU A 85 2.10 -12.35 -7.38
C LEU A 85 0.93 -13.30 -7.61
N SER A 86 0.48 -13.95 -6.54
CA SER A 86 -0.78 -14.69 -6.57
C SER A 86 -1.85 -13.88 -5.85
N LEU A 87 -3.06 -13.87 -6.42
CA LEU A 87 -4.25 -13.47 -5.68
C LEU A 87 -4.52 -14.53 -4.62
N ARG A 88 -3.81 -14.46 -3.49
CA ARG A 88 -4.11 -15.33 -2.36
C ARG A 88 -5.46 -14.92 -1.80
N GLN A 89 -6.51 -15.61 -2.24
CA GLN A 89 -7.82 -15.55 -1.60
C GLN A 89 -7.60 -15.86 -0.12
N ARG A 90 -7.98 -14.92 0.77
CA ARG A 90 -8.12 -15.24 2.18
C ARG A 90 -9.17 -16.34 2.28
N ARG A 91 -8.73 -17.60 2.33
CA ARG A 91 -9.58 -18.69 2.80
C ARG A 91 -9.91 -18.31 4.23
N HIS A 92 -11.11 -17.79 4.45
CA HIS A 92 -11.72 -17.82 5.77
C HIS A 92 -11.74 -19.30 6.18
N ALA A 93 -10.77 -19.69 7.01
CA ALA A 93 -10.90 -20.89 7.81
C ALA A 93 -11.98 -20.59 8.85
N ALA A 94 -13.25 -20.57 8.43
CA ALA A 94 -14.37 -20.79 9.33
C ALA A 94 -14.17 -22.20 9.86
N ALA A 95 -13.74 -22.25 11.12
CA ALA A 95 -13.46 -23.47 11.85
C ALA A 95 -14.63 -24.44 11.70
N ARG A 96 -14.31 -25.65 11.27
CA ARG A 96 -15.11 -26.84 11.56
C ARG A 96 -15.19 -26.96 13.09
N ARG A 97 -16.23 -26.38 13.69
CA ARG A 97 -16.80 -26.80 14.98
C ARG A 97 -18.24 -27.15 14.62
N GLY A 98 -18.50 -28.39 14.25
CA GLY A 98 -18.76 -29.46 15.19
C GLY A 98 -20.28 -29.68 15.21
N ARG A 99 -20.76 -30.56 14.33
CA ARG A 99 -21.98 -31.35 14.60
C ARG A 99 -21.62 -32.32 15.74
N PRO A 100 -22.52 -32.56 16.70
CA PRO A 100 -23.79 -33.24 16.45
C PRO A 100 -24.97 -32.28 16.24
#